data_AF-A0A835PPF0-F1
#
_entry.id   AF-A0A835PPF0-F1
#
_cell.length_a   1.000
_cell.length_b   1.000
_cell.length_c   1.000
_cell.angle_alpha   90.00
_cell.angle_beta   90.00
_cell.angle_gamma   90.00
#
_symmetry.space_group_name_H-M   'P 1'
#
loop_
_entity.id
_entity.type
_entity.pdbx_description
1 polymer ?
#
loop_
_entity_poly.entity_id
_entity_poly.type
_entity_poly.pdbx_seq_one_letter_code
_entity_poly.pdbx_strand_id
1 'polypeptide(L)'
;MALSVSTAGGDRLVRGKDGGCEEISSIAFSSPPALLPPSHLFARVFSQLDCIDLLNCSLVCKQWHMDTAELRNGWKNEYLEAFNTFAFLD
;
A
#
# COMPACT_ATOMS: atom_id res chain seq x y z
N MET A 1 -14.61 -11.75 -33.58
CA MET A 1 -15.28 -10.44 -33.62
C MET A 1 -14.64 -9.57 -32.55
N ALA A 2 -13.82 -8.60 -32.95
CA ALA A 2 -13.23 -7.62 -32.06
C ALA A 2 -14.11 -6.37 -32.08
N LEU A 3 -14.50 -5.87 -30.91
CA LEU A 3 -15.16 -4.57 -30.79
C LEU A 3 -14.13 -3.57 -30.25
N SER A 4 -13.61 -2.76 -31.16
CA SER A 4 -12.82 -1.57 -30.86
C SER A 4 -13.80 -0.45 -30.47
N VAL A 5 -13.64 0.15 -29.30
CA VAL A 5 -14.31 1.41 -28.97
C VAL A 5 -13.28 2.53 -28.97
N SER A 6 -13.38 3.38 -29.98
CA SER A 6 -12.69 4.67 -30.07
C SER A 6 -13.64 5.75 -29.57
N THR A 7 -13.21 6.53 -28.59
CA THR A 7 -13.79 7.85 -28.34
C THR A 7 -12.67 8.88 -28.44
N ALA A 8 -12.76 9.65 -29.53
CA ALA A 8 -12.02 10.86 -29.77
C ALA A 8 -12.48 11.95 -28.79
N GLY A 9 -11.52 12.65 -28.21
CA GLY A 9 -11.75 13.82 -27.37
C GLY A 9 -10.42 14.54 -27.20
N GLY A 10 -10.02 15.28 -28.23
CA GLY A 10 -8.88 16.17 -28.15
C GLY A 10 -9.29 17.46 -27.46
N ASP A 11 -8.45 17.94 -26.54
CA ASP A 11 -8.18 19.36 -26.43
C ASP A 11 -6.76 19.57 -25.91
N ARG A 12 -6.00 20.27 -26.73
CA ARG A 12 -4.59 20.61 -26.56
C ARG A 12 -4.55 22.06 -26.12
N LEU A 13 -4.30 22.34 -24.84
CA LEU A 13 -3.99 23.69 -24.36
C LEU A 13 -2.55 23.74 -23.81
N VAL A 14 -1.81 24.71 -24.33
CA VAL A 14 -0.37 24.90 -24.12
C VAL A 14 -0.08 25.64 -22.80
N ARG A 15 0.80 25.02 -22.00
CA ARG A 15 1.78 25.54 -21.02
C ARG A 15 1.62 26.99 -20.49
N GLY A 16 1.43 27.09 -19.17
CA GLY A 16 1.83 28.23 -18.33
C GLY A 16 2.58 27.70 -17.10
N LYS A 17 3.71 28.32 -16.78
CA LYS A 17 4.60 28.06 -15.64
C LYS A 17 4.15 29.00 -14.51
N ASP A 18 4.02 28.50 -13.28
CA ASP A 18 4.39 29.15 -12.00
C ASP A 18 3.81 28.41 -10.79
N GLY A 19 4.52 28.48 -9.68
CA GLY A 19 4.44 27.56 -8.55
C GLY A 19 3.24 27.70 -7.61
N GLY A 20 3.03 26.62 -6.85
CA GLY A 20 2.06 26.50 -5.77
C GLY A 20 1.77 25.02 -5.52
N CYS A 21 2.41 24.42 -4.52
CA CYS A 21 1.97 23.12 -4.00
C CYS A 21 0.67 23.36 -3.23
N GLU A 22 -0.46 23.32 -3.93
CA GLU A 22 -1.77 23.24 -3.29
C GLU A 22 -1.87 21.86 -2.63
N GLU A 23 -2.04 21.86 -1.31
CA GLU A 23 -2.44 20.69 -0.53
C GLU A 23 -3.77 20.18 -1.07
N ILE A 24 -3.70 19.22 -1.98
CA ILE A 24 -4.85 18.36 -2.25
C ILE A 24 -4.97 17.47 -1.02
N SER A 25 -5.80 17.91 -0.08
CA SER A 25 -6.46 17.04 0.88
C SER A 25 -7.20 15.97 0.07
N SER A 26 -6.47 14.92 -0.27
CA SER A 26 -7.00 13.72 -0.88
C SER A 26 -7.82 13.04 0.19
N ILE A 27 -9.06 13.51 0.36
CA ILE A 27 -10.14 12.72 0.92
C ILE A 27 -10.17 11.49 0.03
N ALA A 28 -9.54 10.41 0.51
CA ALA A 28 -9.53 9.13 -0.15
C ALA A 28 -10.98 8.74 -0.35
N PHE A 29 -11.49 8.96 -1.57
CA PHE A 29 -12.76 8.42 -1.99
C PHE A 29 -12.54 6.92 -1.98
N SER A 30 -12.90 6.27 -0.88
CA SER A 30 -12.64 4.85 -0.71
C SER A 30 -13.54 4.13 -1.70
N SER A 31 -12.98 3.78 -2.86
CA SER A 31 -13.64 2.91 -3.81
C SER A 31 -14.19 1.71 -3.04
N PRO A 32 -15.44 1.29 -3.30
CA PRO A 32 -16.04 0.17 -2.59
C PRO A 32 -15.12 -1.05 -2.72
N PRO A 33 -15.02 -1.92 -1.69
CA PRO A 33 -14.04 -3.01 -1.66
C PRO A 33 -14.05 -3.90 -2.91
N ALA A 34 -15.19 -4.05 -3.57
CA ALA A 34 -15.36 -4.81 -4.80
C ALA A 34 -14.67 -4.20 -6.03
N LEU A 35 -14.33 -2.91 -6.00
CA LEU A 35 -13.65 -2.18 -7.07
C LEU A 35 -12.17 -1.91 -6.76
N LEU A 36 -11.67 -2.37 -5.61
CA LEU A 36 -10.27 -2.21 -5.26
C LEU A 36 -9.40 -3.12 -6.13
N PRO A 37 -8.22 -2.65 -6.57
CA PRO A 37 -7.26 -3.50 -7.25
C PRO A 37 -6.87 -4.71 -6.39
N PRO A 38 -6.52 -5.86 -7.00
CA PRO A 38 -6.09 -7.05 -6.27
C PRO A 38 -4.97 -6.79 -5.25
N SER A 39 -4.06 -5.85 -5.51
CA SER A 39 -2.99 -5.44 -4.58
C SER A 39 -3.52 -4.99 -3.22
N HIS A 40 -4.65 -4.29 -3.17
CA HIS A 40 -5.26 -3.88 -1.91
C HIS A 40 -5.86 -5.05 -1.14
N LEU A 41 -6.32 -6.10 -1.83
CA LEU A 41 -6.79 -7.32 -1.18
C LEU A 41 -5.63 -8.05 -0.50
N PHE A 42 -4.48 -8.15 -1.17
CA PHE A 42 -3.28 -8.76 -0.57
C PHE A 42 -2.80 -7.99 0.66
N ALA A 43 -2.78 -6.66 0.62
CA ALA A 43 -2.44 -5.85 1.79
C ALA A 43 -3.37 -6.15 2.99
N ARG A 44 -4.68 -6.29 2.76
CA ARG A 44 -5.66 -6.64 3.80
C ARG A 44 -5.50 -8.09 4.31
N VAL A 45 -5.11 -9.02 3.45
CA VAL A 45 -4.81 -10.40 3.87
C VAL A 45 -3.55 -10.41 4.73
N PHE A 46 -2.47 -9.79 4.27
CA PHE A 46 -1.21 -9.74 5.00
C PHE A 46 -1.33 -9.03 6.35
N SER A 47 -2.16 -7.99 6.46
CA SER A 47 -2.37 -7.28 7.73
C SER A 47 -3.07 -8.14 8.81
N GLN A 48 -3.60 -9.30 8.46
CA GLN A 48 -4.23 -10.24 9.41
C GLN A 48 -3.26 -11.34 9.85
N LEU A 49 -2.06 -11.40 9.28
CA LEU A 49 -1.07 -12.43 9.57
C LEU A 49 -0.19 -12.04 10.75
N ASP A 50 0.28 -13.04 11.48
CA ASP A 50 1.28 -12.86 12.53
C ASP A 50 2.69 -12.65 11.95
N CYS A 51 3.65 -12.36 12.83
CA CYS A 51 5.04 -12.09 12.43
C CYS A 51 5.74 -13.30 11.79
N ILE A 52 5.36 -14.54 12.15
CA ILE A 52 5.95 -15.77 11.62
C ILE A 52 5.45 -16.01 10.19
N ASP A 53 4.15 -15.87 9.97
CA ASP A 53 3.52 -16.02 8.67
C ASP A 53 4.00 -14.93 7.70
N LEU A 54 4.18 -13.69 8.17
CA LEU A 54 4.76 -12.61 7.36
C LEU A 54 6.22 -12.90 6.96
N LEU A 55 7.00 -13.53 7.84
CA LEU A 55 8.36 -13.96 7.50
C LEU A 55 8.33 -15.06 6.42
N ASN A 56 7.46 -16.06 6.57
CA ASN A 56 7.28 -17.12 5.58
C ASN A 56 6.82 -16.57 4.23
N CYS A 57 5.87 -15.62 4.22
CA CYS A 57 5.42 -14.92 3.01
C CYS A 57 6.57 -14.24 2.27
N SER A 58 7.53 -13.66 3.01
CA SER A 58 8.67 -12.96 2.42
C SER A 58 9.65 -13.85 1.66
N LEU A 59 9.54 -15.18 1.82
CA LEU A 59 10.38 -16.18 1.16
C LEU A 59 9.71 -16.79 -0.09
N VAL A 60 8.41 -16.54 -0.31
CA VAL A 60 7.65 -17.12 -1.42
C VAL A 60 8.13 -16.57 -2.77
N CYS A 61 8.21 -15.25 -2.89
CA CYS A 61 8.70 -14.57 -4.09
C CYS A 61 9.12 -13.12 -3.81
N LYS A 62 9.77 -12.48 -4.78
CA LYS A 62 10.22 -11.08 -4.67
C LYS A 62 9.08 -10.10 -4.39
N GLN A 63 7.91 -10.28 -5.04
CA GLN A 63 6.79 -9.37 -4.85
C GLN A 63 6.23 -9.46 -3.43
N TRP A 64 6.04 -10.66 -2.90
CA TRP A 64 5.56 -10.86 -1.53
C TRP A 64 6.54 -10.37 -0.49
N HIS A 65 7.84 -10.50 -0.76
CA HIS A 65 8.88 -9.91 0.06
C HIS A 65 8.71 -8.39 0.19
N MET A 66 8.43 -7.70 -0.93
CA MET A 66 8.22 -6.25 -0.97
C MET A 66 6.89 -5.88 -0.30
N ASP A 67 5.79 -6.57 -0.66
CA ASP A 67 4.44 -6.26 -0.17
C ASP A 67 4.28 -6.43 1.35
N THR A 68 5.05 -7.34 1.96
CA THR A 68 5.02 -7.59 3.41
C THR A 68 6.07 -6.79 4.19
N ALA A 69 6.94 -6.01 3.54
CA ALA A 69 8.09 -5.38 4.19
C ALA A 69 7.70 -4.40 5.31
N GLU A 70 6.71 -3.53 5.07
CA GLU A 70 6.23 -2.57 6.08
C GLU A 70 5.65 -3.27 7.30
N LEU A 71 4.84 -4.32 7.10
CA LEU A 71 4.24 -5.11 8.17
C LEU A 71 5.32 -5.79 9.03
N ARG A 72 6.33 -6.41 8.40
CA ARG A 72 7.45 -7.02 9.14
C ARG A 72 8.24 -5.99 9.95
N ASN A 73 8.44 -4.80 9.40
CA ASN A 73 9.10 -3.71 10.12
C ASN A 73 8.25 -3.21 11.30
N GLY A 74 6.93 -3.12 11.12
CA GLY A 74 5.98 -2.79 12.20
C GLY A 74 6.09 -3.76 13.37
N TRP A 75 5.98 -5.07 13.10
CA TRP A 75 6.15 -6.11 14.12
C TRP A 75 7.51 -6.06 14.82
N LYS A 76 8.60 -5.81 14.09
CA LYS A 76 9.94 -5.67 14.67
C LYS A 76 9.99 -4.48 15.63
N ASN A 77 9.42 -3.33 15.25
CA ASN A 77 9.43 -2.14 16.07
C ASN A 77 8.59 -2.33 17.33
N GLU A 78 7.38 -2.91 17.20
CA GLU A 78 6.51 -3.24 18.34
C GLU A 78 7.22 -4.16 19.34
N TYR A 79 7.93 -5.18 18.85
CA TYR A 79 8.76 -6.04 19.70
C TYR A 79 9.83 -5.26 20.45
N LEU A 80 10.57 -4.38 19.76
CA LEU A 80 11.62 -3.58 20.39
C LEU A 80 11.06 -2.59 21.41
N GLU A 81 9.91 -1.98 21.14
CA GLU A 81 9.21 -1.09 22.07
C GLU A 81 8.75 -1.83 23.32
N ALA A 82 8.12 -3.00 23.16
CA ALA A 82 7.73 -3.85 24.28
C ALA A 82 8.97 -4.30 25.08
N PHE A 83 10.02 -4.77 24.41
CA PHE A 83 11.26 -5.15 25.06
C PHE A 83 11.87 -3.99 25.86
N ASN A 84 12.00 -2.81 25.28
CA ASN A 84 12.54 -1.64 26.00
C ASN A 84 11.68 -1.21 27.19
N THR A 85 10.36 -1.39 27.10
CA THR A 85 9.43 -1.04 28.16
C THR A 85 9.50 -2.04 29.32
N PHE A 86 9.56 -3.34 29.01
CA PHE A 86 9.38 -4.39 30.02
C PHE A 86 10.68 -5.09 30.44
N ALA A 87 11.73 -5.13 29.61
CA ALA A 87 12.96 -5.86 29.92
C ALA A 87 13.82 -5.21 31.00
N PHE A 88 13.51 -3.98 31.42
CA PHE A 88 14.18 -3.29 32.52
C PHE A 88 13.26 -3.07 33.74
N LEU A 89 12.08 -3.70 33.76
CA LEU A 89 11.14 -3.67 34.88
C LEU A 89 11.27 -4.88 35.83
N ASP A 90 12.18 -5.81 35.55
CA ASP A 90 12.56 -6.95 36.42
C ASP A 90 13.92 -6.74 37.10
#